data_AF-A0A7V0JL13-F1
#
_entry.id   AF-A0A7V0JL13-F1
#
_cell.length_a   1.000
_cell.length_b   1.000
_cell.length_c   1.000
_cell.angle_alpha   90.00
_cell.angle_beta   90.00
_cell.angle_gamma   90.00
#
_symmetry.space_group_name_H-M   'P 1'
#
loop_
_entity.id
_entity.type
_entity.pdbx_description
1 polymer ?
#
loop_
_entity_poly.entity_id
_entity_poly.type
_entity_poly.pdbx_seq_one_letter_code
_entity_poly.pdbx_strand_id
1 'polypeptide(L)'
;MRDKGKADAGARAYRTLGTPMIVSMNNAIEAFPSRYWRSGSFDGWEALSAEKMNEQLKTSPRSCAQCFMACGKLSTVQDGRHKGLKIEGPEYETIYAFGGLCMIHDLREIAYLNNICDEMGMDTITAGNLCAFAMEASFMGKITEKISYGDPDAAAGLLSDIVARQGVGEVLSKGIKYAAKAWDMEDVAIHVKGMEPAGYEPRILKGMGLAYASSPRGACHVRSTFYKAELSGMIDKDQVEGKAELFIDFEERLAFHDVLIVCRFYRDLYMWDELSEIIEATTGMKMDKAYLKRTASYVIDLTRRFNIREGVTKKDDTLPSRFFDEPLGKEKKVLRREDFNRMLADYYRLRGWSEQGVPQESL
;
A
#
# COMPACT_ATOMS: atom_id res chain seq x y z
N MET A 1 4.44 2.91 28.17
CA MET A 1 3.86 2.59 26.83
C MET A 1 3.37 1.16 26.67
N ARG A 2 4.16 0.13 27.02
CA ARG A 2 3.73 -1.29 26.89
C ARG A 2 2.40 -1.59 27.61
N ASP A 3 2.20 -1.05 28.82
CA ASP A 3 0.97 -1.32 29.58
C ASP A 3 -0.25 -0.62 28.98
N LYS A 4 -0.11 0.63 28.52
CA LYS A 4 -1.13 1.34 27.73
C LYS A 4 -1.48 0.54 26.45
N GLY A 5 -0.48 0.10 25.70
CA GLY A 5 -0.67 -0.58 24.42
C GLY A 5 -1.25 -1.98 24.50
N LYS A 6 -1.13 -2.71 25.62
CA LYS A 6 -1.80 -4.01 25.80
C LYS A 6 -3.32 -3.87 25.89
N ALA A 7 -3.79 -2.75 26.44
CA ALA A 7 -5.21 -2.43 26.58
C ALA A 7 -5.78 -1.68 25.35
N ASP A 8 -4.93 -1.31 24.38
CA ASP A 8 -5.37 -0.67 23.15
C ASP A 8 -6.13 -1.65 22.21
N ALA A 9 -7.25 -1.18 21.66
CA ALA A 9 -8.09 -1.99 20.79
C ALA A 9 -7.43 -2.28 19.44
N GLY A 10 -6.70 -1.31 18.88
CA GLY A 10 -5.96 -1.48 17.63
C GLY A 10 -4.83 -2.49 17.77
N ALA A 11 -4.04 -2.39 18.83
CA ALA A 11 -2.97 -3.34 19.14
C ALA A 11 -3.50 -4.77 19.35
N ARG A 12 -4.66 -4.93 20.01
CA ARG A 12 -5.32 -6.25 20.11
C ARG A 12 -5.75 -6.77 18.73
N ALA A 13 -6.38 -5.94 17.91
CA ALA A 13 -6.83 -6.33 16.57
C ALA A 13 -5.66 -6.76 15.68
N TYR A 14 -4.56 -5.99 15.65
CA TYR A 14 -3.33 -6.39 14.96
C TYR A 14 -2.79 -7.72 15.49
N ARG A 15 -2.78 -7.94 16.80
CA ARG A 15 -2.31 -9.21 17.38
C ARG A 15 -3.20 -10.39 17.01
N THR A 16 -4.53 -10.24 17.01
CA THR A 16 -5.48 -11.35 16.81
C THR A 16 -5.74 -11.62 15.34
N LEU A 17 -5.98 -10.58 14.54
CA LEU A 17 -6.35 -10.68 13.13
C LEU A 17 -5.21 -10.36 12.17
N GLY A 18 -4.21 -9.58 12.61
CA GLY A 18 -3.12 -9.12 11.74
C GLY A 18 -3.59 -8.02 10.79
N THR A 19 -2.76 -7.67 9.83
CA THR A 19 -3.18 -6.77 8.75
C THR A 19 -4.30 -7.34 7.86
N PRO A 20 -4.49 -8.66 7.68
CA PRO A 20 -5.58 -9.21 6.86
C PRO A 20 -7.00 -8.76 7.28
N MET A 21 -7.20 -8.21 8.48
CA MET A 21 -8.47 -7.58 8.86
C MET A 21 -8.91 -6.46 7.90
N ILE A 22 -7.97 -5.86 7.16
CA ILE A 22 -8.25 -4.80 6.20
C ILE A 22 -9.03 -5.33 4.97
N VAL A 23 -8.97 -6.63 4.65
CA VAL A 23 -9.73 -7.23 3.53
C VAL A 23 -11.23 -6.98 3.71
N SER A 24 -11.78 -7.31 4.89
CA SER A 24 -13.21 -7.12 5.17
C SER A 24 -13.59 -5.65 5.17
N MET A 25 -12.77 -4.81 5.80
CA MET A 25 -13.01 -3.37 5.91
C MET A 25 -13.07 -2.70 4.53
N ASN A 26 -12.10 -2.99 3.67
CA ASN A 26 -12.04 -2.40 2.33
C ASN A 26 -13.13 -2.97 1.42
N ASN A 27 -13.37 -4.28 1.45
CA ASN A 27 -14.39 -4.88 0.59
C ASN A 27 -15.80 -4.36 0.92
N ALA A 28 -16.10 -4.12 2.20
CA ALA A 28 -17.39 -3.58 2.65
C ALA A 28 -17.73 -2.20 2.08
N ILE A 29 -16.73 -1.42 1.66
CA ILE A 29 -16.90 -0.07 1.11
C ILE A 29 -16.50 0.03 -0.37
N GLU A 30 -16.37 -1.11 -1.07
CA GLU A 30 -15.89 -1.18 -2.45
C GLU A 30 -14.47 -0.59 -2.64
N ALA A 31 -13.61 -0.69 -1.61
CA ALA A 31 -12.23 -0.20 -1.63
C ALA A 31 -11.15 -1.29 -1.69
N PHE A 32 -11.51 -2.54 -2.00
CA PHE A 32 -10.60 -3.69 -2.16
C PHE A 32 -10.32 -3.94 -3.64
N PRO A 33 -9.19 -3.44 -4.19
CA PRO A 33 -8.95 -3.50 -5.63
C PRO A 33 -8.90 -4.94 -6.13
N SER A 34 -9.69 -5.22 -7.16
CA SER A 34 -9.91 -6.57 -7.67
C SER A 34 -9.93 -6.59 -9.20
N ARG A 35 -9.52 -7.72 -9.78
CA ARG A 35 -9.41 -7.92 -11.24
C ARG A 35 -8.65 -6.78 -11.93
N TYR A 36 -7.35 -6.70 -11.65
CA TYR A 36 -6.46 -5.62 -12.11
C TYR A 36 -7.12 -4.22 -12.07
N TRP A 37 -7.62 -3.83 -10.89
CA TRP A 37 -8.21 -2.50 -10.63
C TRP A 37 -9.52 -2.20 -11.39
N ARG A 38 -10.18 -3.19 -12.00
CA ARG A 38 -11.50 -3.01 -12.64
C ARG A 38 -12.66 -3.04 -11.64
N SER A 39 -12.47 -3.66 -10.49
CA SER A 39 -13.47 -3.76 -9.42
C SER A 39 -12.92 -3.27 -8.09
N GLY A 40 -13.79 -2.72 -7.26
CA GLY A 40 -13.51 -2.31 -5.89
C GLY A 40 -13.89 -3.37 -4.85
N SER A 41 -14.45 -4.48 -5.32
CA SER A 41 -14.85 -5.61 -4.48
C SER A 41 -14.47 -6.93 -5.13
N PHE A 42 -14.29 -7.92 -4.28
CA PHE A 42 -13.99 -9.29 -4.66
C PHE A 42 -15.15 -10.21 -4.23
N ASP A 43 -15.76 -10.88 -5.20
CA ASP A 43 -16.82 -11.84 -4.91
C ASP A 43 -16.24 -13.05 -4.15
N GLY A 44 -16.82 -13.42 -3.02
CA GLY A 44 -16.27 -14.48 -2.17
C GLY A 44 -15.03 -14.08 -1.37
N TRP A 45 -14.82 -12.79 -1.11
CA TRP A 45 -13.74 -12.27 -0.26
C TRP A 45 -13.69 -12.88 1.15
N GLU A 46 -14.78 -13.45 1.64
CA GLU A 46 -14.81 -14.15 2.93
C GLU A 46 -13.78 -15.29 2.97
N ALA A 47 -13.47 -15.91 1.83
CA ALA A 47 -12.42 -16.91 1.69
C ALA A 47 -11.01 -16.35 1.94
N LEU A 48 -10.84 -15.03 1.81
CA LEU A 48 -9.59 -14.28 2.01
C LEU A 48 -9.56 -13.49 3.32
N SER A 49 -10.57 -13.64 4.17
CA SER A 49 -10.70 -12.92 5.44
C SER A 49 -9.65 -13.34 6.47
N ALA A 50 -9.40 -12.48 7.47
CA ALA A 50 -8.53 -12.79 8.59
C ALA A 50 -9.06 -13.98 9.42
N GLU A 51 -10.39 -14.09 9.54
CA GLU A 51 -11.07 -15.19 10.18
C GLU A 51 -10.78 -16.50 9.45
N LYS A 52 -10.91 -16.50 8.12
CA LYS A 52 -10.61 -17.68 7.30
C LYS A 52 -9.13 -18.06 7.33
N MET A 53 -8.24 -17.06 7.39
CA MET A 53 -6.81 -17.28 7.55
C MET A 53 -6.49 -18.04 8.83
N ASN A 54 -7.12 -17.67 9.96
CA ASN A 54 -6.92 -18.37 11.23
C ASN A 54 -7.37 -19.84 11.16
N GLU A 55 -8.42 -20.14 10.39
CA GLU A 55 -8.93 -21.50 10.16
C GLU A 55 -8.02 -22.32 9.22
N GLN A 56 -7.70 -21.79 8.04
CA GLN A 56 -7.00 -22.53 6.97
C GLN A 56 -5.49 -22.62 7.19
N LEU A 57 -4.89 -21.59 7.80
CA LEU A 57 -3.44 -21.43 7.89
C LEU A 57 -2.90 -21.52 9.32
N LYS A 58 -3.67 -22.02 10.30
CA LYS A 58 -3.28 -22.16 11.73
C LYS A 58 -2.23 -21.13 12.17
N THR A 59 -2.70 -19.92 12.45
CA THR A 59 -1.81 -18.79 12.72
C THR A 59 -1.43 -18.69 14.20
N SER A 60 -0.22 -18.23 14.48
CA SER A 60 0.16 -17.71 15.80
C SER A 60 0.79 -16.32 15.68
N PRO A 61 0.55 -15.41 16.66
CA PRO A 61 1.16 -14.08 16.63
C PRO A 61 2.68 -14.15 16.77
N ARG A 62 3.40 -13.38 15.95
CA ARG A 62 4.85 -13.23 16.01
C ARG A 62 5.24 -11.76 16.16
N SER A 63 6.20 -11.50 17.04
CA SER A 63 6.69 -10.14 17.28
C SER A 63 8.03 -9.90 16.58
N CYS A 64 8.19 -8.72 15.99
CA CYS A 64 9.51 -8.10 15.83
C CYS A 64 10.19 -7.94 17.20
N ALA A 65 11.48 -7.62 17.21
CA ALA A 65 12.25 -7.42 18.44
C ALA A 65 11.55 -6.43 19.40
N GLN A 66 11.34 -6.85 20.65
CA GLN A 66 10.77 -6.05 21.75
C GLN A 66 9.35 -5.48 21.49
N CYS A 67 8.70 -5.88 20.39
CA CYS A 67 7.40 -5.36 19.98
C CYS A 67 6.27 -6.06 20.73
N PHE A 68 5.47 -5.31 21.49
CA PHE A 68 4.27 -5.88 22.13
C PHE A 68 3.11 -6.04 21.15
N MET A 69 3.15 -5.42 19.97
CA MET A 69 2.04 -5.50 19.02
C MET A 69 1.86 -6.92 18.48
N ALA A 70 2.98 -7.61 18.19
CA ALA A 70 2.99 -8.98 17.68
C ALA A 70 2.01 -9.18 16.49
N CYS A 71 2.07 -8.27 15.51
CA CYS A 71 1.15 -8.24 14.38
C CYS A 71 1.42 -9.34 13.35
N GLY A 72 2.67 -9.79 13.22
CA GLY A 72 3.07 -10.81 12.26
C GLY A 72 2.35 -12.13 12.54
N LYS A 73 2.08 -12.88 11.49
CA LYS A 73 1.38 -14.17 11.57
C LYS A 73 2.30 -15.28 11.15
N LEU A 74 2.75 -16.09 12.09
CA LEU A 74 3.37 -17.36 11.74
C LEU A 74 2.26 -18.33 11.38
N SER A 75 2.19 -18.68 10.11
CA SER A 75 1.12 -19.46 9.49
C SER A 75 1.63 -20.83 9.08
N THR A 76 0.81 -21.86 9.25
CA THR A 76 1.02 -23.22 8.74
C THR A 76 -0.19 -23.67 7.93
N VAL A 77 -0.01 -23.96 6.64
CA VAL A 77 -1.07 -24.50 5.78
C VAL A 77 -1.55 -25.86 6.31
N GLN A 78 -2.84 -26.00 6.62
CA GLN A 78 -3.38 -27.20 7.28
C GLN A 78 -3.80 -28.32 6.32
N ASP A 79 -4.17 -27.99 5.09
CA ASP A 79 -4.67 -28.92 4.07
C ASP A 79 -4.33 -28.46 2.65
N GLY A 80 -4.83 -29.16 1.62
CA GLY A 80 -4.51 -28.87 0.23
C GLY A 80 -3.10 -29.31 -0.18
N ARG A 81 -2.70 -28.95 -1.41
CA ARG A 81 -1.42 -29.39 -2.01
C ARG A 81 -0.17 -28.80 -1.34
N HIS A 82 -0.33 -27.69 -0.63
CA HIS A 82 0.74 -27.00 0.10
C HIS A 82 0.75 -27.32 1.60
N LYS A 83 0.05 -28.38 2.03
CA LYS A 83 -0.05 -28.78 3.44
C LYS A 83 1.33 -28.88 4.10
N GLY A 84 1.47 -28.23 5.25
CA GLY A 84 2.72 -28.22 6.02
C GLY A 84 3.65 -27.07 5.71
N LEU A 85 3.39 -26.28 4.64
CA LEU A 85 4.09 -25.02 4.39
C LEU A 85 3.97 -24.09 5.60
N LYS A 86 5.10 -23.56 6.06
CA LYS A 86 5.19 -22.62 7.18
C LYS A 86 5.80 -21.31 6.70
N ILE A 87 5.09 -20.21 6.92
CA ILE A 87 5.52 -18.87 6.49
C ILE A 87 5.15 -17.81 7.52
N GLU A 88 5.73 -16.64 7.40
CA GLU A 88 5.19 -15.43 8.02
C GLU A 88 4.25 -14.73 7.02
N GLY A 89 3.05 -14.35 7.46
CA GLY A 89 1.99 -13.81 6.58
C GLY A 89 1.00 -14.89 6.09
N PRO A 90 0.32 -14.67 4.95
CA PRO A 90 0.42 -13.48 4.12
C PRO A 90 -0.13 -12.24 4.84
N GLU A 91 0.50 -11.10 4.63
CA GLU A 91 -0.03 -9.80 5.05
C GLU A 91 -1.13 -9.33 4.10
N TYR A 92 -1.90 -8.31 4.50
CA TYR A 92 -3.00 -7.73 3.71
C TYR A 92 -2.60 -7.43 2.27
N GLU A 93 -1.44 -6.82 2.09
CA GLU A 93 -0.97 -6.37 0.78
C GLU A 93 -0.69 -7.56 -0.15
N THR A 94 -0.13 -8.66 0.37
CA THR A 94 0.02 -9.90 -0.39
C THR A 94 -1.34 -10.49 -0.78
N ILE A 95 -2.31 -10.48 0.14
CA ILE A 95 -3.68 -10.97 -0.11
C ILE A 95 -4.39 -10.12 -1.17
N TYR A 96 -4.25 -8.80 -1.14
CA TYR A 96 -4.80 -7.93 -2.17
C TYR A 96 -4.14 -8.20 -3.53
N ALA A 97 -2.81 -8.29 -3.58
CA ALA A 97 -2.08 -8.36 -4.84
C ALA A 97 -2.31 -9.71 -5.55
N PHE A 98 -2.22 -10.83 -4.85
CA PHE A 98 -2.46 -12.16 -5.44
C PHE A 98 -3.92 -12.60 -5.37
N GLY A 99 -4.65 -12.23 -4.31
CA GLY A 99 -6.07 -12.57 -4.20
C GLY A 99 -6.93 -11.63 -5.03
N GLY A 100 -7.04 -10.37 -4.62
CA GLY A 100 -7.89 -9.37 -5.28
C GLY A 100 -7.53 -9.16 -6.75
N LEU A 101 -6.30 -8.71 -7.05
CA LEU A 101 -5.95 -8.34 -8.42
C LEU A 101 -5.87 -9.53 -9.38
N CYS A 102 -5.26 -10.64 -8.95
CA CYS A 102 -5.15 -11.84 -9.78
C CYS A 102 -6.40 -12.74 -9.73
N MET A 103 -7.39 -12.41 -8.91
CA MET A 103 -8.63 -13.16 -8.69
C MET A 103 -8.45 -14.58 -8.11
N ILE A 104 -7.46 -14.79 -7.23
CA ILE A 104 -7.22 -16.09 -6.58
C ILE A 104 -8.05 -16.18 -5.30
N HIS A 105 -8.96 -17.16 -5.22
CA HIS A 105 -9.93 -17.31 -4.13
C HIS A 105 -9.46 -18.23 -2.98
N ASP A 106 -8.16 -18.52 -2.86
CA ASP A 106 -7.64 -19.47 -1.88
C ASP A 106 -6.40 -18.93 -1.15
N LEU A 107 -6.52 -18.75 0.17
CA LEU A 107 -5.41 -18.29 1.02
C LEU A 107 -4.22 -19.25 1.06
N ARG A 108 -4.43 -20.55 0.81
CA ARG A 108 -3.34 -21.54 0.79
C ARG A 108 -2.48 -21.37 -0.45
N GLU A 109 -3.09 -21.02 -1.57
CA GLU A 109 -2.39 -20.68 -2.80
C GLU A 109 -1.70 -19.31 -2.68
N ILE A 110 -2.36 -18.32 -2.08
CA ILE A 110 -1.74 -17.01 -1.80
C ILE A 110 -0.55 -17.16 -0.83
N ALA A 111 -0.66 -18.02 0.18
CA ALA A 111 0.45 -18.33 1.10
C ALA A 111 1.63 -18.97 0.34
N TYR A 112 1.36 -19.85 -0.61
CA TYR A 112 2.40 -20.41 -1.47
C TYR A 112 3.08 -19.34 -2.35
N LEU A 113 2.31 -18.43 -2.95
CA LEU A 113 2.86 -17.31 -3.72
C LEU A 113 3.66 -16.32 -2.84
N ASN A 114 3.21 -16.07 -1.61
CA ASN A 114 3.97 -15.34 -0.60
C ASN A 114 5.32 -16.01 -0.34
N ASN A 115 5.32 -17.34 -0.12
CA ASN A 115 6.55 -18.10 0.11
C ASN A 115 7.53 -17.96 -1.05
N ILE A 116 7.06 -18.06 -2.30
CA ILE A 116 7.91 -17.86 -3.47
C ILE A 116 8.56 -16.48 -3.45
N CYS A 117 7.77 -15.42 -3.17
CA CYS A 117 8.30 -14.06 -3.10
C CYS A 117 9.34 -13.90 -1.98
N ASP A 118 9.07 -14.43 -0.78
CA ASP A 118 9.99 -14.35 0.35
C ASP A 118 11.31 -15.09 0.07
N GLU A 119 11.25 -16.32 -0.45
CA GLU A 119 12.43 -17.13 -0.77
C GLU A 119 13.27 -16.53 -1.91
N MET A 120 12.62 -15.86 -2.88
CA MET A 120 13.29 -15.24 -4.02
C MET A 120 13.67 -13.77 -3.78
N GLY A 121 13.25 -13.16 -2.66
CA GLY A 121 13.51 -11.76 -2.36
C GLY A 121 12.73 -10.77 -3.25
N MET A 122 11.48 -11.09 -3.59
CA MET A 122 10.57 -10.23 -4.38
C MET A 122 9.58 -9.50 -3.49
N ASP A 123 9.28 -8.24 -3.83
CA ASP A 123 8.18 -7.49 -3.21
C ASP A 123 6.83 -8.07 -3.67
N THR A 124 6.01 -8.54 -2.73
CA THR A 124 4.71 -9.17 -3.04
C THR A 124 3.71 -8.21 -3.69
N ILE A 125 3.78 -6.91 -3.39
CA ILE A 125 2.90 -5.90 -4.01
C ILE A 125 3.22 -5.79 -5.49
N THR A 126 4.49 -5.50 -5.81
CA THR A 126 4.97 -5.40 -7.20
C THR A 126 4.75 -6.71 -7.94
N ALA A 127 5.18 -7.83 -7.35
CA ALA A 127 5.06 -9.15 -7.98
C ALA A 127 3.61 -9.51 -8.32
N GLY A 128 2.68 -9.35 -7.36
CA GLY A 128 1.26 -9.62 -7.60
C GLY A 128 0.62 -8.64 -8.59
N ASN A 129 0.99 -7.35 -8.58
CA ASN A 129 0.51 -6.40 -9.60
C ASN A 129 1.01 -6.77 -11.01
N LEU A 130 2.27 -7.20 -11.14
CA LEU A 130 2.83 -7.61 -12.43
C LEU A 130 2.19 -8.92 -12.92
N CYS A 131 1.90 -9.87 -12.03
CA CYS A 131 1.12 -11.06 -12.39
C CYS A 131 -0.28 -10.69 -12.89
N ALA A 132 -1.00 -9.82 -12.16
CA ALA A 132 -2.31 -9.35 -12.57
C ALA A 132 -2.27 -8.54 -13.87
N PHE A 133 -1.21 -7.75 -14.09
CA PHE A 133 -1.00 -7.02 -15.35
C PHE A 133 -0.78 -7.95 -16.52
N ALA A 134 -0.01 -9.03 -16.35
CA ALA A 134 0.17 -10.06 -17.37
C ALA A 134 -1.12 -10.83 -17.66
N MET A 135 -1.93 -11.12 -16.63
CA MET A 135 -3.28 -11.69 -16.81
C MET A 135 -4.18 -10.73 -17.60
N GLU A 136 -4.13 -9.44 -17.32
CA GLU A 136 -4.87 -8.42 -18.07
C GLU A 136 -4.37 -8.31 -19.52
N ALA A 137 -3.06 -8.34 -19.74
CA ALA A 137 -2.46 -8.32 -21.07
C ALA A 137 -2.89 -9.54 -21.90
N SER A 138 -2.88 -10.72 -21.29
CA SER A 138 -3.38 -11.97 -21.89
C SER A 138 -4.87 -11.87 -22.22
N PHE A 139 -5.69 -11.37 -21.28
CA PHE A 139 -7.14 -11.16 -21.48
C PHE A 139 -7.43 -10.19 -22.64
N MET A 140 -6.63 -9.13 -22.77
CA MET A 140 -6.73 -8.15 -23.86
C MET A 140 -6.06 -8.59 -25.17
N GLY A 141 -5.43 -9.78 -25.20
CA GLY A 141 -4.73 -10.29 -26.38
C GLY A 141 -3.44 -9.53 -26.74
N LYS A 142 -2.86 -8.81 -25.78
CA LYS A 142 -1.61 -8.03 -25.93
C LYS A 142 -0.35 -8.89 -25.84
N ILE A 143 -0.46 -10.09 -25.27
CA ILE A 143 0.58 -11.12 -25.26
C ILE A 143 0.02 -12.44 -25.79
N THR A 144 0.92 -13.32 -26.26
CA THR A 144 0.54 -14.62 -26.86
C THR A 144 0.17 -15.68 -25.82
N GLU A 145 0.80 -15.59 -24.66
CA GLU A 145 0.67 -16.48 -23.52
C GLU A 145 -0.74 -16.42 -22.96
N LYS A 146 -1.28 -17.59 -22.62
CA LYS A 146 -2.64 -17.73 -22.08
C LYS A 146 -2.58 -17.81 -20.57
N ILE A 147 -2.61 -16.64 -19.96
CA ILE A 147 -2.55 -16.44 -18.52
C ILE A 147 -3.95 -16.02 -18.07
N SER A 148 -4.62 -16.88 -17.30
CA SER A 148 -6.00 -16.64 -16.86
C SER A 148 -6.02 -16.01 -15.47
N TYR A 149 -6.99 -15.14 -15.24
CA TYR A 149 -7.35 -14.73 -13.87
C TYR A 149 -7.78 -15.95 -13.05
N GLY A 150 -7.44 -15.96 -11.77
CA GLY A 150 -7.75 -17.03 -10.82
C GLY A 150 -6.86 -18.27 -10.94
N ASP A 151 -5.79 -18.21 -11.73
CA ASP A 151 -4.84 -19.32 -11.90
C ASP A 151 -3.58 -19.11 -11.03
N PRO A 152 -3.48 -19.78 -9.86
CA PRO A 152 -2.32 -19.66 -8.99
C PRO A 152 -1.07 -20.32 -9.57
N ASP A 153 -1.20 -21.32 -10.43
CA ASP A 153 -0.05 -21.98 -11.06
C ASP A 153 0.57 -21.08 -12.13
N ALA A 154 -0.27 -20.39 -12.90
CA ALA A 154 0.21 -19.37 -13.83
C ALA A 154 0.91 -18.21 -13.11
N ALA A 155 0.39 -17.76 -11.96
CA ALA A 155 1.05 -16.75 -11.14
C ALA A 155 2.42 -17.25 -10.64
N ALA A 156 2.51 -18.47 -10.08
CA ALA A 156 3.76 -19.06 -9.62
C ALA A 156 4.78 -19.25 -10.76
N GLY A 157 4.32 -19.64 -11.95
CA GLY A 157 5.12 -19.72 -13.16
C GLY A 157 5.71 -18.36 -13.56
N LEU A 158 4.88 -17.31 -13.58
CA LEU A 158 5.34 -15.95 -13.86
C LEU A 158 6.38 -15.46 -12.85
N LEU A 159 6.20 -15.73 -11.57
CA LEU A 159 7.18 -15.39 -10.52
C LEU A 159 8.53 -16.06 -10.80
N SER A 160 8.51 -17.34 -11.15
CA SER A 160 9.71 -18.10 -11.51
C SER A 160 10.37 -17.54 -12.77
N ASP A 161 9.58 -17.20 -13.78
CA ASP A 161 10.05 -16.62 -15.03
C ASP A 161 10.66 -15.21 -14.85
N ILE A 162 10.12 -14.40 -13.95
CA ILE A 162 10.67 -13.07 -13.60
C ILE A 162 12.07 -13.21 -13.03
N VAL A 163 12.26 -14.15 -12.09
CA VAL A 163 13.56 -14.39 -11.46
C VAL A 163 14.55 -14.99 -12.46
N ALA A 164 14.10 -15.94 -13.27
CA ALA A 164 14.91 -16.55 -14.32
C ALA A 164 15.14 -15.64 -15.53
N ARG A 165 14.40 -14.53 -15.63
CA ARG A 165 14.41 -13.59 -16.75
C ARG A 165 14.20 -14.29 -18.11
N GLN A 166 13.16 -15.10 -18.18
CA GLN A 166 12.82 -15.87 -19.39
C GLN A 166 11.39 -15.60 -19.84
N GLY A 167 11.13 -15.74 -21.15
CA GLY A 167 9.79 -15.54 -21.72
C GLY A 167 9.19 -14.18 -21.33
N VAL A 168 7.93 -14.20 -20.86
CA VAL A 168 7.23 -13.02 -20.32
C VAL A 168 7.98 -12.41 -19.12
N GLY A 169 8.66 -13.24 -18.34
CA GLY A 169 9.43 -12.80 -17.17
C GLY A 169 10.60 -11.87 -17.49
N GLU A 170 11.24 -11.99 -18.65
CA GLU A 170 12.29 -11.03 -19.09
C GLU A 170 11.74 -9.61 -19.20
N VAL A 171 10.51 -9.47 -19.70
CA VAL A 171 9.84 -8.17 -19.82
C VAL A 171 9.40 -7.66 -18.45
N LEU A 172 8.76 -8.50 -17.65
CA LEU A 172 8.25 -8.14 -16.32
C LEU A 172 9.38 -7.82 -15.32
N SER A 173 10.54 -8.48 -15.44
CA SER A 173 11.70 -8.24 -14.56
C SER A 173 12.26 -6.82 -14.62
N LYS A 174 11.91 -6.05 -15.66
CA LYS A 174 12.28 -4.64 -15.85
C LYS A 174 11.26 -3.65 -15.25
N GLY A 175 10.18 -4.16 -14.65
CA GLY A 175 9.12 -3.37 -14.01
C GLY A 175 8.03 -2.88 -14.95
N ILE A 176 6.92 -2.40 -14.37
CA ILE A 176 5.68 -2.10 -15.10
C ILE A 176 5.82 -1.06 -16.20
N LYS A 177 6.65 -0.02 -16.03
CA LYS A 177 6.88 1.00 -17.08
C LYS A 177 7.45 0.37 -18.36
N TYR A 178 8.36 -0.58 -18.20
CA TYR A 178 8.96 -1.28 -19.34
C TYR A 178 7.96 -2.26 -19.94
N ALA A 179 7.29 -3.06 -19.10
CA ALA A 179 6.32 -4.04 -19.55
C ALA A 179 5.14 -3.40 -20.29
N ALA A 180 4.60 -2.30 -19.75
CA ALA A 180 3.50 -1.56 -20.37
C ALA A 180 3.87 -1.05 -21.77
N LYS A 181 5.06 -0.46 -21.91
CA LYS A 181 5.55 -0.02 -23.22
C LYS A 181 5.81 -1.17 -24.19
N ALA A 182 6.36 -2.28 -23.69
CA ALA A 182 6.63 -3.45 -24.52
C ALA A 182 5.34 -4.09 -25.06
N TRP A 183 4.22 -3.95 -24.34
CA TRP A 183 2.93 -4.54 -24.70
C TRP A 183 1.93 -3.52 -25.22
N ASP A 184 2.30 -2.25 -25.43
CA ASP A 184 1.40 -1.16 -25.84
C ASP A 184 0.17 -1.07 -24.91
N MET A 185 0.45 -0.89 -23.62
CA MET A 185 -0.49 -0.93 -22.51
C MET A 185 -0.24 0.19 -21.48
N GLU A 186 0.46 1.27 -21.85
CA GLU A 186 0.72 2.40 -20.94
C GLU A 186 -0.55 3.09 -20.43
N ASP A 187 -1.65 3.01 -21.17
CA ASP A 187 -2.98 3.53 -20.79
C ASP A 187 -3.72 2.61 -19.79
N VAL A 188 -3.33 1.33 -19.72
CA VAL A 188 -3.90 0.32 -18.83
C VAL A 188 -3.08 0.16 -17.55
N ALA A 189 -1.76 0.37 -17.63
CA ALA A 189 -0.83 0.13 -16.54
C ALA A 189 -1.10 1.02 -15.31
N ILE A 190 -1.25 0.39 -14.14
CA ILE A 190 -1.54 1.09 -12.89
C ILE A 190 -0.27 1.27 -12.07
N HIS A 191 0.33 2.46 -12.16
CA HIS A 191 1.48 2.85 -11.33
C HIS A 191 1.54 4.36 -11.09
N VAL A 192 2.28 4.79 -10.06
CA VAL A 192 2.71 6.20 -9.91
C VAL A 192 4.22 6.23 -9.84
N LYS A 193 4.85 7.06 -10.69
CA LYS A 193 6.31 7.16 -10.86
C LYS A 193 7.02 5.85 -11.20
N GLY A 194 6.27 4.79 -11.56
CA GLY A 194 6.80 3.47 -11.91
C GLY A 194 6.73 2.46 -10.78
N MET A 195 6.07 2.80 -9.67
CA MET A 195 5.77 1.87 -8.58
C MET A 195 4.27 1.58 -8.54
N GLU A 196 3.93 0.31 -8.44
CA GLU A 196 2.59 -0.23 -8.39
C GLU A 196 1.92 0.11 -7.03
N PRO A 197 0.61 0.44 -7.01
CA PRO A 197 -0.06 0.81 -5.78
C PRO A 197 -0.27 -0.35 -4.83
N ALA A 198 -0.45 -0.01 -3.56
CA ALA A 198 -0.95 -0.91 -2.53
C ALA A 198 -2.48 -1.08 -2.60
N GLY A 199 -3.03 -1.96 -1.78
CA GLY A 199 -4.43 -2.40 -1.83
C GLY A 199 -5.44 -1.38 -1.29
N TYR A 200 -5.45 -0.15 -1.77
CA TYR A 200 -6.46 0.84 -1.40
C TYR A 200 -6.94 1.58 -2.63
N GLU A 201 -8.25 1.56 -2.88
CA GLU A 201 -8.87 2.11 -4.07
C GLU A 201 -9.04 3.65 -3.97
N PRO A 202 -8.31 4.46 -4.76
CA PRO A 202 -8.34 5.91 -4.66
C PRO A 202 -9.65 6.54 -5.15
N ARG A 203 -10.49 5.82 -5.91
CA ARG A 203 -11.86 6.27 -6.25
C ARG A 203 -12.79 6.29 -5.05
N ILE A 204 -12.50 5.49 -4.01
CA ILE A 204 -13.26 5.45 -2.75
C ILE A 204 -12.54 6.23 -1.64
N LEU A 205 -11.23 6.06 -1.52
CA LEU A 205 -10.37 6.64 -0.49
C LEU A 205 -9.55 7.79 -1.10
N LYS A 206 -10.14 8.99 -1.17
CA LYS A 206 -9.54 10.13 -1.88
C LYS A 206 -8.19 10.55 -1.31
N GLY A 207 -8.00 10.43 0.00
CA GLY A 207 -6.75 10.73 0.68
C GLY A 207 -5.64 9.73 0.34
N MET A 208 -5.98 8.47 0.07
CA MET A 208 -5.06 7.51 -0.54
C MET A 208 -4.67 7.88 -1.97
N GLY A 209 -5.59 8.48 -2.74
CA GLY A 209 -5.26 9.07 -4.04
C GLY A 209 -4.19 10.16 -3.93
N LEU A 210 -4.32 11.07 -2.96
CA LEU A 210 -3.28 12.06 -2.65
C LEU A 210 -1.97 11.37 -2.22
N ALA A 211 -2.05 10.35 -1.35
CA ALA A 211 -0.89 9.61 -0.86
C ALA A 211 -0.06 8.99 -1.98
N TYR A 212 -0.71 8.33 -2.93
CA TYR A 212 -0.03 7.70 -4.05
C TYR A 212 0.61 8.72 -4.98
N ALA A 213 -0.10 9.81 -5.29
CA ALA A 213 0.39 10.86 -6.17
C ALA A 213 1.60 11.60 -5.59
N SER A 214 1.52 12.04 -4.32
CA SER A 214 2.53 12.90 -3.71
C SER A 214 3.73 12.15 -3.14
N SER A 215 3.64 10.83 -2.95
CA SER A 215 4.70 10.02 -2.37
C SER A 215 6.00 10.12 -3.17
N PRO A 216 7.16 10.33 -2.50
CA PRO A 216 8.42 10.54 -3.19
C PRO A 216 8.96 9.30 -3.91
N ARG A 217 8.49 8.09 -3.57
CA ARG A 217 9.00 6.83 -4.16
C ARG A 217 8.04 6.16 -5.14
N GLY A 218 6.92 6.81 -5.47
CA GLY A 218 5.81 6.21 -6.21
C GLY A 218 4.67 5.77 -5.29
N ALA A 219 3.70 5.01 -5.82
CA ALA A 219 2.39 4.76 -5.21
C ALA A 219 2.45 3.98 -3.87
N CYS A 220 2.79 4.67 -2.77
CA CYS A 220 3.08 4.05 -1.49
C CYS A 220 2.07 4.45 -0.42
N HIS A 221 1.45 3.45 0.22
CA HIS A 221 0.50 3.69 1.32
C HIS A 221 1.17 3.95 2.66
N VAL A 222 2.30 3.31 2.96
CA VAL A 222 2.90 3.39 4.31
C VAL A 222 3.58 4.72 4.62
N ARG A 223 3.84 5.59 3.63
CA ARG A 223 4.43 6.92 3.88
C ARG A 223 3.54 7.78 4.78
N SER A 224 2.23 7.71 4.60
CA SER A 224 1.23 8.42 5.40
C SER A 224 0.27 7.50 6.15
N THR A 225 0.10 6.24 5.70
CA THR A 225 -0.94 5.31 6.19
C THR A 225 -2.34 5.93 6.22
N PHE A 226 -2.62 6.86 5.31
CA PHE A 226 -3.75 7.77 5.43
C PHE A 226 -5.11 7.07 5.31
N TYR A 227 -5.15 5.87 4.72
CA TYR A 227 -6.30 4.96 4.78
C TYR A 227 -6.81 4.78 6.21
N LYS A 228 -5.94 4.85 7.24
CA LYS A 228 -6.37 4.78 8.64
C LYS A 228 -7.36 5.90 8.98
N ALA A 229 -7.05 7.15 8.62
CA ALA A 229 -7.90 8.29 8.93
C ALA A 229 -9.27 8.16 8.24
N GLU A 230 -9.27 7.72 6.97
CA GLU A 230 -10.48 7.57 6.17
C GLU A 230 -11.33 6.36 6.63
N LEU A 231 -10.71 5.21 6.88
CA LEU A 231 -11.42 3.99 7.31
C LEU A 231 -11.94 4.07 8.74
N SER A 232 -11.31 4.86 9.63
CA SER A 232 -11.82 5.05 11.00
C SER A 232 -12.76 6.24 11.16
N GLY A 233 -13.05 6.98 10.07
CA GLY A 233 -13.94 8.14 10.12
C GLY A 233 -13.35 9.37 10.83
N MET A 234 -12.03 9.46 10.98
CA MET A 234 -11.38 10.70 11.46
C MET A 234 -11.59 11.84 10.45
N ILE A 235 -11.70 11.48 9.17
CA ILE A 235 -12.14 12.35 8.09
C ILE A 235 -12.99 11.52 7.14
N ASP A 236 -14.05 12.11 6.60
CA ASP A 236 -14.87 11.43 5.61
C ASP A 236 -14.05 11.13 4.33
N LYS A 237 -14.22 9.94 3.76
CA LYS A 237 -13.47 9.47 2.59
C LYS A 237 -13.76 10.28 1.31
N ASP A 238 -14.95 10.85 1.18
CA ASP A 238 -15.37 11.67 0.04
C ASP A 238 -15.04 13.17 0.24
N GLN A 239 -14.75 13.60 1.48
CA GLN A 239 -14.34 14.98 1.81
C GLN A 239 -13.04 15.40 1.09
N VAL A 240 -12.98 16.67 0.68
CA VAL A 240 -11.82 17.31 0.02
C VAL A 240 -11.22 18.41 0.90
N GLU A 241 -12.06 19.30 1.42
CA GLU A 241 -11.63 20.41 2.27
C GLU A 241 -10.99 19.91 3.57
N GLY A 242 -9.86 20.50 3.97
CA GLY A 242 -9.10 20.10 5.17
C GLY A 242 -8.40 18.74 5.07
N LYS A 243 -8.63 17.94 4.01
CA LYS A 243 -8.04 16.61 3.87
C LYS A 243 -6.51 16.64 3.75
N ALA A 244 -5.98 17.61 3.00
CA ALA A 244 -4.54 17.79 2.85
C ALA A 244 -3.85 18.17 4.18
N GLU A 245 -4.51 18.93 5.05
CA GLU A 245 -3.96 19.32 6.36
C GLU A 245 -3.80 18.11 7.29
N LEU A 246 -4.86 17.30 7.42
CA LEU A 246 -4.77 16.06 8.20
C LEU A 246 -3.77 15.07 7.57
N PHE A 247 -3.71 15.01 6.24
CA PHE A 247 -2.73 14.19 5.51
C PHE A 247 -1.30 14.57 5.86
N ILE A 248 -0.98 15.87 5.88
CA ILE A 248 0.36 16.37 6.23
C ILE A 248 0.71 16.00 7.67
N ASP A 249 -0.20 16.13 8.64
CA ASP A 249 0.08 15.72 10.03
C ASP A 249 0.42 14.22 10.14
N PHE A 250 -0.31 13.37 9.41
CA PHE A 250 0.01 11.94 9.32
C PHE A 250 1.39 11.72 8.71
N GLU A 251 1.66 12.27 7.52
CA GLU A 251 2.93 12.06 6.80
C GLU A 251 4.14 12.59 7.57
N GLU A 252 4.06 13.78 8.16
CA GLU A 252 5.15 14.37 8.94
C GLU A 252 5.49 13.52 10.17
N ARG A 253 4.46 13.11 10.93
CA ARG A 253 4.67 12.25 12.10
C ARG A 253 5.30 10.93 11.70
N LEU A 254 4.85 10.39 10.58
CA LEU A 254 5.31 9.14 10.02
C LEU A 254 6.66 9.22 9.31
N ALA A 255 7.11 10.40 8.91
CA ALA A 255 8.50 10.65 8.55
C ALA A 255 9.37 10.61 9.80
N PHE A 256 8.89 11.13 10.94
CA PHE A 256 9.59 11.01 12.22
C PHE A 256 9.74 9.58 12.72
N HIS A 257 8.69 8.76 12.55
CA HIS A 257 8.79 7.33 12.84
C HIS A 257 9.93 6.67 12.04
N ASP A 258 10.13 7.03 10.77
CA ASP A 258 11.25 6.50 9.98
C ASP A 258 12.61 7.01 10.46
N VAL A 259 12.72 8.29 10.85
CA VAL A 259 13.95 8.88 11.39
C VAL A 259 14.38 8.16 12.67
N LEU A 260 13.43 7.81 13.54
CA LEU A 260 13.68 7.04 14.76
C LEU A 260 13.73 5.53 14.54
N ILE A 261 13.43 5.05 13.33
CA ILE A 261 13.32 3.63 12.96
C ILE A 261 12.31 2.89 13.87
N VAL A 262 11.14 3.50 14.05
CA VAL A 262 10.04 2.98 14.88
C VAL A 262 8.87 2.55 14.00
N CYS A 263 8.30 1.39 14.31
CA CYS A 263 7.23 0.78 13.52
C CYS A 263 6.00 1.71 13.37
N ARG A 264 5.43 1.75 12.16
CA ARG A 264 4.28 2.60 11.79
C ARG A 264 2.97 2.17 12.42
N PHE A 265 2.84 0.94 12.88
CA PHE A 265 1.62 0.52 13.59
C PHE A 265 1.54 1.13 14.99
N TYR A 266 2.63 1.71 15.50
CA TYR A 266 2.59 2.55 16.69
C TYR A 266 2.08 3.97 16.43
N ARG A 267 1.66 4.33 15.20
CA ARG A 267 1.14 5.68 14.88
C ARG A 267 -0.02 6.13 15.76
N ASP A 268 -0.80 5.21 16.33
CA ASP A 268 -1.92 5.56 17.21
C ASP A 268 -1.50 5.62 18.69
N LEU A 269 -0.23 5.33 18.99
CA LEU A 269 0.36 5.28 20.34
C LEU A 269 1.52 6.26 20.53
N TYR A 270 2.29 6.51 19.48
CA TYR A 270 3.37 7.49 19.46
C TYR A 270 2.86 8.73 18.73
N MET A 271 2.08 9.54 19.46
CA MET A 271 1.70 10.87 18.98
C MET A 271 2.91 11.81 19.16
N TRP A 272 2.74 13.07 18.77
CA TRP A 272 3.81 14.07 18.84
C TRP A 272 4.44 14.21 20.24
N ASP A 273 3.63 14.10 21.29
CA ASP A 273 4.09 14.26 22.67
C ASP A 273 4.91 13.04 23.10
N GLU A 274 4.44 11.82 22.83
CA GLU A 274 5.23 10.61 23.12
C GLU A 274 6.52 10.54 22.30
N LEU A 275 6.53 11.01 21.06
CA LEU A 275 7.77 11.10 20.26
C LEU A 275 8.77 12.06 20.91
N SER A 276 8.29 13.20 21.43
CA SER A 276 9.12 14.17 22.15
C SER A 276 9.71 13.54 23.43
N GLU A 277 8.89 12.84 24.21
CA GLU A 277 9.32 12.11 25.41
C GLU A 277 10.37 11.03 25.10
N ILE A 278 10.17 10.25 24.04
CA ILE A 278 11.11 9.20 23.62
C ILE A 278 12.47 9.81 23.26
N ILE A 279 12.48 10.92 22.52
CA ILE A 279 13.73 11.59 22.10
C ILE A 279 14.46 12.14 23.33
N GLU A 280 13.77 12.84 24.23
CA GLU A 280 14.39 13.38 25.44
C GLU A 280 14.94 12.26 26.32
N ALA A 281 14.19 11.19 26.54
CA ALA A 281 14.61 10.07 27.38
C ALA A 281 15.81 9.29 26.83
N THR A 282 15.97 9.23 25.50
CA THR A 282 17.03 8.45 24.85
C THR A 282 18.28 9.25 24.51
N THR A 283 18.13 10.56 24.27
CA THR A 283 19.23 11.43 23.80
C THR A 283 19.54 12.60 24.73
N GLY A 284 18.64 12.94 25.65
CA GLY A 284 18.70 14.16 26.47
C GLY A 284 18.27 15.44 25.73
N MET A 285 17.92 15.37 24.44
CA MET A 285 17.50 16.53 23.66
C MET A 285 16.04 16.88 23.93
N LYS A 286 15.78 18.13 24.33
CA LYS A 286 14.42 18.65 24.50
C LYS A 286 13.92 19.22 23.17
N MET A 287 12.99 18.52 22.56
CA MET A 287 12.34 18.94 21.31
C MET A 287 10.85 19.03 21.54
N ASP A 288 10.26 20.18 21.26
CA ASP A 288 8.81 20.32 21.29
C ASP A 288 8.18 19.86 19.96
N LYS A 289 6.85 19.73 19.95
CA LYS A 289 6.08 19.36 18.76
C LYS A 289 6.39 20.24 17.55
N ALA A 290 6.60 21.55 17.74
CA ALA A 290 6.88 22.46 16.65
C ALA A 290 8.25 22.17 16.02
N TYR A 291 9.27 21.88 16.84
CA TYR A 291 10.58 21.47 16.38
C TYR A 291 10.52 20.13 15.63
N LEU A 292 9.79 19.16 16.16
CA LEU A 292 9.58 17.87 15.48
C LEU A 292 8.92 18.10 14.12
N LYS A 293 7.78 18.81 14.04
CA LYS A 293 7.13 19.09 12.75
C LYS A 293 8.07 19.72 11.73
N ARG A 294 8.79 20.79 12.10
CA ARG A 294 9.78 21.44 11.20
C ARG A 294 10.84 20.49 10.68
N THR A 295 11.36 19.62 11.55
CA THR A 295 12.38 18.64 11.15
C THR A 295 11.80 17.61 10.17
N ALA A 296 10.53 17.24 10.32
CA ALA A 296 9.87 16.28 9.44
C ALA A 296 9.63 16.90 8.07
N SER A 297 9.11 18.13 8.05
CA SER A 297 8.93 18.90 6.83
C SER A 297 10.27 19.05 6.11
N TYR A 298 11.35 19.35 6.83
CA TYR A 298 12.70 19.43 6.26
C TYR A 298 13.16 18.12 5.60
N VAL A 299 12.97 16.96 6.25
CA VAL A 299 13.31 15.65 5.64
C VAL A 299 12.50 15.39 4.37
N ILE A 300 11.20 15.73 4.39
CA ILE A 300 10.33 15.55 3.22
C ILE A 300 10.75 16.51 2.09
N ASP A 301 11.07 17.76 2.40
CA ASP A 301 11.55 18.76 1.44
C ASP A 301 12.88 18.34 0.83
N LEU A 302 13.83 17.84 1.61
CA LEU A 302 15.09 17.29 1.11
C LEU A 302 14.84 16.12 0.14
N THR A 303 13.93 15.22 0.50
CA THR A 303 13.56 14.08 -0.35
C THR A 303 12.94 14.58 -1.66
N ARG A 304 12.06 15.59 -1.60
CA ARG A 304 11.45 16.20 -2.78
C ARG A 304 12.49 16.91 -3.65
N ARG A 305 13.43 17.65 -3.07
CA ARG A 305 14.53 18.32 -3.80
C ARG A 305 15.43 17.30 -4.51
N PHE A 306 15.76 16.19 -3.85
CA PHE A 306 16.47 15.08 -4.49
C PHE A 306 15.72 14.59 -5.72
N ASN A 307 14.42 14.30 -5.58
CA ASN A 307 13.61 13.81 -6.70
C ASN A 307 13.50 14.82 -7.85
N ILE A 308 13.35 16.11 -7.55
CA ILE A 308 13.33 17.17 -8.58
C ILE A 308 14.65 17.23 -9.32
N ARG A 309 15.78 17.11 -8.61
CA ARG A 309 17.11 17.01 -9.23
C ARG A 309 17.21 15.82 -10.20
N GLU A 310 16.61 14.69 -9.84
CA GLU A 310 16.53 13.48 -10.68
C GLU A 310 15.42 13.56 -11.75
N GLY A 311 14.72 14.68 -11.89
CA GLY A 311 13.78 14.94 -12.97
C GLY A 311 12.29 14.77 -12.64
N VAL A 312 11.92 14.51 -11.38
CA VAL A 312 10.50 14.52 -10.96
C VAL A 312 9.93 15.93 -11.08
N THR A 313 8.77 16.04 -11.70
CA THR A 313 8.03 17.28 -11.87
C THR A 313 6.62 17.16 -11.29
N LYS A 314 5.88 18.28 -11.27
CA LYS A 314 4.43 18.26 -10.97
C LYS A 314 3.64 17.26 -11.82
N LYS A 315 4.06 16.99 -13.06
CA LYS A 315 3.36 16.04 -13.96
C LYS A 315 3.40 14.61 -13.43
N ASP A 316 4.38 14.29 -12.60
CA ASP A 316 4.55 12.96 -12.00
C ASP A 316 3.74 12.79 -10.71
N ASP A 317 3.22 13.88 -10.14
CA ASP A 317 2.33 13.87 -8.97
C ASP A 317 0.87 13.71 -9.41
N THR A 318 0.62 12.62 -10.13
CA THR A 318 -0.70 12.26 -10.66
C THR A 318 -0.98 10.77 -10.47
N LEU A 319 -2.14 10.34 -10.91
CA LEU A 319 -2.62 8.97 -10.89
C LEU A 319 -2.89 8.46 -12.33
N PRO A 320 -2.98 7.14 -12.54
CA PRO A 320 -3.46 6.56 -13.80
C PRO A 320 -4.86 7.09 -14.21
N SER A 321 -5.08 7.26 -15.51
CA SER A 321 -6.33 7.77 -16.10
C SER A 321 -7.57 6.98 -15.65
N ARG A 322 -7.43 5.65 -15.52
CA ARG A 322 -8.48 4.75 -15.01
C ARG A 322 -9.17 5.27 -13.76
N PHE A 323 -8.43 5.82 -12.80
CA PHE A 323 -9.01 6.29 -11.54
C PHE A 323 -9.87 7.56 -11.69
N PHE A 324 -9.64 8.32 -12.76
CA PHE A 324 -10.41 9.53 -13.07
C PHE A 324 -11.58 9.27 -14.03
N ASP A 325 -11.41 8.31 -14.93
CA ASP A 325 -12.27 8.17 -16.11
C ASP A 325 -13.17 6.92 -16.04
N GLU A 326 -12.73 5.84 -15.39
CA GLU A 326 -13.49 4.59 -15.31
C GLU A 326 -14.28 4.47 -14.00
N PRO A 327 -15.63 4.46 -14.05
CA PRO A 327 -16.47 4.37 -12.87
C PRO A 327 -16.34 3.03 -12.15
N LEU A 328 -16.40 3.08 -10.82
CA LEU A 328 -16.27 1.92 -9.93
C LEU A 328 -17.54 1.67 -9.12
N GLY A 329 -17.86 0.39 -8.94
CA GLY A 329 -18.90 -0.04 -7.99
C GLY A 329 -20.31 0.38 -8.40
N LYS A 330 -21.26 0.14 -7.49
CA LYS A 330 -22.68 0.41 -7.76
C LYS A 330 -22.97 1.90 -7.96
N GLU A 331 -22.26 2.74 -7.21
CA GLU A 331 -22.39 4.21 -7.28
C GLU A 331 -21.61 4.83 -8.45
N LYS A 332 -20.93 4.02 -9.28
CA LYS A 332 -20.14 4.47 -10.44
C LYS A 332 -19.14 5.57 -10.08
N LYS A 333 -18.46 5.41 -8.94
CA LYS A 333 -17.53 6.41 -8.40
C LYS A 333 -16.30 6.56 -9.27
N VAL A 334 -15.90 7.81 -9.46
CA VAL A 334 -14.60 8.20 -10.02
C VAL A 334 -13.95 9.19 -9.06
N LEU A 335 -12.62 9.24 -9.04
CA LEU A 335 -11.91 10.32 -8.39
C LEU A 335 -12.01 11.54 -9.31
N ARG A 336 -12.86 12.52 -8.97
CA ARG A 336 -13.00 13.72 -9.82
C ARG A 336 -11.66 14.44 -9.94
N ARG A 337 -11.24 14.77 -11.17
CA ARG A 337 -9.98 15.50 -11.42
C ARG A 337 -9.91 16.81 -10.67
N GLU A 338 -11.02 17.52 -10.55
CA GLU A 338 -11.12 18.77 -9.78
C GLU A 338 -10.83 18.55 -8.28
N ASP A 339 -11.46 17.55 -7.66
CA ASP A 339 -11.23 17.19 -6.26
C ASP A 339 -9.76 16.83 -6.02
N PHE A 340 -9.19 16.00 -6.89
CA PHE A 340 -7.79 15.60 -6.80
C PHE A 340 -6.84 16.79 -6.95
N ASN A 341 -7.04 17.62 -7.97
CA ASN A 341 -6.21 18.80 -8.21
C ASN A 341 -6.31 19.80 -7.05
N ARG A 342 -7.50 19.96 -6.44
CA ARG A 342 -7.68 20.78 -5.25
C ARG A 342 -6.90 20.22 -4.06
N MET A 343 -7.00 18.93 -3.78
CA MET A 343 -6.23 18.29 -2.70
C MET A 343 -4.71 18.44 -2.90
N LEU A 344 -4.22 18.25 -4.13
CA LEU A 344 -2.81 18.40 -4.46
C LEU A 344 -2.32 19.85 -4.33
N ALA A 345 -3.13 20.82 -4.77
CA ALA A 345 -2.82 22.24 -4.62
C ALA A 345 -2.81 22.66 -3.15
N ASP A 346 -3.79 22.21 -2.36
CA ASP A 346 -3.81 22.44 -0.92
C ASP A 346 -2.59 21.81 -0.23
N TYR A 347 -2.20 20.60 -0.62
CA TYR A 347 -0.99 19.93 -0.13
C TYR A 347 0.28 20.73 -0.41
N TYR A 348 0.48 21.22 -1.63
CA TYR A 348 1.64 22.08 -1.95
C TYR A 348 1.62 23.39 -1.17
N ARG A 349 0.47 24.06 -1.13
CA ARG A 349 0.32 25.34 -0.41
C ARG A 349 0.61 25.18 1.08
N LEU A 350 0.05 24.15 1.73
CA LEU A 350 0.23 23.91 3.16
C LEU A 350 1.67 23.50 3.51
N ARG A 351 2.41 22.90 2.57
CA ARG A 351 3.85 22.65 2.71
C ARG A 351 4.74 23.86 2.46
N GLY A 352 4.18 24.96 1.97
CA GLY A 352 4.97 26.11 1.51
C GLY A 352 5.74 25.81 0.21
N TRP A 353 5.29 24.85 -0.59
CA TRP A 353 5.85 24.60 -1.92
C TRP A 353 5.21 25.54 -2.95
N SER A 354 5.91 25.81 -4.04
CA SER A 354 5.34 26.52 -5.18
C SER A 354 4.22 25.72 -5.83
N GLU A 355 3.43 26.35 -6.72
CA GLU A 355 2.40 25.66 -7.51
C GLU A 355 2.95 24.55 -8.42
N GLN A 356 4.27 24.52 -8.64
CA GLN A 356 4.99 23.48 -9.38
C GLN A 356 5.48 22.34 -8.46
N GLY A 357 5.12 22.36 -7.18
CA GLY A 357 5.52 21.35 -6.20
C GLY A 357 7.01 21.42 -5.86
N VAL A 358 7.59 22.63 -5.90
CA VAL A 358 9.01 22.87 -5.57
C VAL A 358 9.08 23.48 -4.16
N PRO A 359 9.79 22.86 -3.20
CA PRO A 359 10.03 23.45 -1.89
C PRO A 359 10.82 24.76 -2.03
N GLN A 360 10.41 25.81 -1.30
CA GLN A 360 11.17 27.06 -1.25
C GLN A 360 12.56 26.81 -0.65
N GLU A 361 13.56 27.60 -1.03
CA GLU A 361 14.81 27.62 -0.29
C GLU A 361 14.53 28.15 1.11
N SER A 362 14.96 27.42 2.13
CA SER A 362 14.91 27.94 3.51
C SER A 362 15.88 29.11 3.58
N LEU A 363 15.36 30.32 3.84
CA LEU A 363 16.16 31.50 4.16
C LEU A 363 17.11 31.25 5.33
#